data_AF-A0AAY4ADF1-F1
#
_entry.id   AF-A0AAY4ADF1-F1
#
_cell.length_a   1.000
_cell.length_b   1.000
_cell.length_c   1.000
_cell.angle_alpha   90.00
_cell.angle_beta   90.00
_cell.angle_gamma   90.00
#
_symmetry.space_group_name_H-M   'P 1'
#
loop_
_entity.id
_entity.type
_entity.pdbx_description
1 polymer ?
#
loop_
_entity_poly.entity_id
_entity_poly.type
_entity_poly.pdbx_seq_one_letter_code
_entity_poly.pdbx_strand_id
1 'polypeptide(L)'
;CEHRWNSYRGSHCRSITLHRGTSGLGFSIVGGFGSPHGDLPIYVKTIFPKGAAVEDGTLKCGDQILAVNGISMEGVSHTEAVDILKRSRGHIVLTVLSQMGLQEQP
;
A
#
# COMPACT_ATOMS: atom_id res chain seq x y z
N CYS A 1 -4.56 -25.54 14.34
CA CYS A 1 -4.09 -24.29 14.98
C CYS A 1 -4.80 -23.10 14.34
N GLU A 2 -6.06 -22.86 14.75
CA GLU A 2 -7.05 -22.01 14.06
C GLU A 2 -7.33 -20.70 14.82
N HIS A 3 -6.30 -19.91 15.13
CA HIS A 3 -6.49 -18.71 15.97
C HIS A 3 -5.87 -17.41 15.45
N ARG A 4 -5.68 -17.25 14.14
CA ARG A 4 -5.09 -16.02 13.56
C ARG A 4 -5.93 -15.32 12.49
N TRP A 5 -7.26 -15.41 12.58
CA TRP A 5 -8.16 -14.73 11.62
C TRP A 5 -9.25 -13.86 12.27
N ASN A 6 -9.30 -13.77 13.60
CA ASN A 6 -10.39 -13.06 14.29
C ASN A 6 -10.22 -11.53 14.34
N SER A 7 -9.11 -10.98 13.82
CA SER A 7 -8.83 -9.53 13.86
C SER A 7 -9.20 -8.78 12.57
N TYR A 8 -9.65 -9.46 11.51
CA TYR A 8 -10.04 -8.85 10.23
C TYR A 8 -11.54 -8.50 10.11
N ARG A 9 -12.31 -8.53 11.21
CA ARG A 9 -13.75 -8.21 11.20
C ARG A 9 -14.09 -6.77 10.78
N GLY A 10 -13.09 -5.95 10.42
CA GLY A 10 -13.25 -4.62 9.83
C GLY A 10 -12.21 -4.28 8.76
N SER A 11 -11.48 -5.24 8.18
CA SER A 11 -10.48 -4.93 7.15
C SER A 11 -10.94 -5.39 5.76
N HIS A 12 -10.91 -4.49 4.79
CA HIS A 12 -11.32 -4.77 3.41
C HIS A 12 -10.09 -4.92 2.52
N CYS A 13 -9.82 -6.15 2.08
CA CYS A 13 -8.82 -6.42 1.05
C CYS A 13 -9.40 -6.01 -0.32
N ARG A 14 -8.65 -5.25 -1.11
CA ARG A 14 -9.08 -4.83 -2.45
C ARG A 14 -7.90 -4.73 -3.42
N SER A 15 -8.23 -4.72 -4.71
CA SER A 15 -7.26 -4.53 -5.79
C SER A 15 -7.48 -3.17 -6.45
N ILE A 16 -6.41 -2.39 -6.60
CA ILE A 16 -6.42 -1.05 -7.19
C ILE A 16 -5.50 -1.08 -8.41
N THR A 17 -5.95 -0.54 -9.54
CA THR A 17 -5.13 -0.50 -10.77
C THR A 17 -4.77 0.94 -11.07
N LEU A 18 -3.50 1.30 -10.90
CA LEU A 18 -2.96 2.62 -11.21
C LEU A 18 -2.21 2.59 -12.54
N HIS A 19 -2.35 3.62 -13.35
CA HIS A 19 -1.48 3.82 -14.51
C HIS A 19 -0.38 4.81 -14.14
N ARG A 20 0.90 4.43 -14.26
CA ARG A 20 2.01 5.34 -13.98
C ARG A 20 1.94 6.59 -14.86
N GLY A 21 1.74 7.76 -14.22
CA GLY A 21 1.84 9.06 -14.87
C GLY A 21 3.26 9.62 -14.93
N THR A 22 3.40 10.82 -15.47
CA THR A 22 4.69 11.55 -15.58
C THR A 22 5.32 11.86 -14.22
N SER A 23 4.49 12.05 -13.19
CA SER A 23 4.91 12.23 -11.80
C SER A 23 5.03 10.92 -11.01
N GLY A 24 4.97 9.77 -11.68
CA GLY A 24 4.98 8.45 -11.06
C GLY A 24 3.60 8.01 -10.54
N LEU A 25 3.60 7.32 -9.39
CA LEU A 25 2.39 6.75 -8.79
C LEU A 25 1.62 7.73 -7.88
N GLY A 26 2.27 8.80 -7.40
CA GLY A 26 1.59 9.83 -6.60
C GLY A 26 1.38 9.48 -5.12
N PHE A 27 2.18 8.60 -4.52
CA PHE A 27 2.15 8.33 -3.08
C PHE A 27 3.55 8.01 -2.50
N SER A 28 3.66 8.05 -1.18
CA SER A 28 4.84 7.59 -0.43
C SER A 28 4.50 6.40 0.48
N ILE A 29 5.51 5.61 0.81
CA ILE A 29 5.38 4.44 1.70
C ILE A 29 6.24 4.57 2.96
N VAL A 30 5.89 3.81 3.98
CA VAL A 30 6.67 3.57 5.21
C VAL A 30 6.65 2.09 5.58
N GLY A 31 7.45 1.72 6.57
CA GLY A 31 7.57 0.35 7.06
C GLY A 31 8.59 -0.46 6.26
N GLY A 32 8.40 -1.77 6.21
CA GLY A 32 9.32 -2.73 5.61
C GLY A 32 10.11 -3.50 6.67
N PHE A 33 10.59 -4.68 6.26
CA PHE A 33 11.46 -5.50 7.09
C PHE A 33 12.77 -4.76 7.42
N GLY A 34 13.17 -4.79 8.69
CA GLY A 34 14.34 -4.07 9.18
C GLY A 34 14.21 -2.55 9.16
N SER A 35 12.99 -1.99 9.13
CA SER A 35 12.82 -0.53 9.22
C SER A 35 13.30 0.00 10.58
N PRO A 36 13.57 1.32 10.73
CA PRO A 36 13.98 1.89 12.01
C PRO A 36 12.99 1.68 13.17
N HIS A 37 11.75 1.31 12.85
CA HIS A 37 10.68 1.03 13.83
C HIS A 37 10.42 -0.48 13.98
N GLY A 38 11.33 -1.33 13.49
CA GLY A 38 11.21 -2.79 13.46
C GLY A 38 10.60 -3.32 12.17
N ASP A 39 10.21 -4.60 12.22
CA ASP A 39 9.63 -5.32 11.09
C ASP A 39 8.15 -4.95 10.94
N LEU A 40 7.90 -3.92 10.15
CA LEU A 40 6.56 -3.42 9.87
C LEU A 40 6.13 -3.77 8.45
N PRO A 41 4.83 -4.01 8.20
CA PRO A 41 4.30 -4.08 6.84
C PRO A 41 4.54 -2.78 6.05
N ILE A 42 4.40 -2.86 4.73
CA ILE A 42 4.46 -1.68 3.87
C ILE A 42 3.13 -0.94 3.92
N TYR A 43 3.14 0.32 4.33
CA TYR A 43 1.95 1.18 4.39
C TYR A 43 2.08 2.40 3.49
N VAL A 44 0.95 2.88 2.98
CA VAL A 44 0.85 4.18 2.32
C VAL A 44 0.90 5.27 3.38
N LYS A 45 1.96 6.10 3.35
CA LYS A 45 2.11 7.23 4.29
C LYS A 45 1.35 8.46 3.82
N THR A 46 1.45 8.79 2.54
CA THR A 46 0.90 10.03 1.99
C THR A 46 0.46 9.82 0.56
N ILE A 47 -0.75 10.26 0.23
CA ILE A 47 -1.19 10.49 -1.14
C ILE A 47 -0.83 11.93 -1.51
N PHE A 48 -0.06 12.11 -2.58
CA PHE A 48 0.33 13.45 -3.04
C PHE A 48 -0.83 14.11 -3.80
N PRO A 49 -0.93 15.46 -3.80
CA PRO A 49 -1.99 16.20 -4.51
C PRO A 49 -1.87 16.13 -6.04
N LYS A 50 -0.98 15.28 -6.57
CA LYS A 50 -0.78 15.02 -7.99
C LYS A 50 -0.31 13.59 -8.22
N GLY A 51 -0.75 12.99 -9.33
CA GLY A 51 -0.34 11.66 -9.78
C GLY A 51 -1.41 10.59 -9.67
N ALA A 52 -1.09 9.40 -10.17
CA ALA A 52 -2.07 8.35 -10.45
C ALA A 52 -2.95 7.95 -9.25
N ALA A 53 -2.38 7.88 -8.05
CA ALA A 53 -3.13 7.47 -6.86
C ALA A 53 -4.23 8.46 -6.45
N VAL A 54 -3.99 9.77 -6.57
CA VAL A 54 -5.02 10.78 -6.25
C VAL A 54 -6.07 10.90 -7.35
N GLU A 55 -5.67 10.70 -8.62
CA GLU A 55 -6.56 10.70 -9.77
C GLU A 55 -7.53 9.52 -9.76
N ASP A 56 -7.04 8.33 -9.40
CA ASP A 56 -7.87 7.15 -9.15
C ASP A 56 -8.74 7.32 -7.89
N GLY A 57 -8.18 7.91 -6.83
CA GLY A 57 -8.91 8.29 -5.63
C GLY A 57 -9.32 7.14 -4.72
N THR A 58 -9.02 5.88 -5.05
CA THR A 58 -9.39 4.71 -4.23
C THR A 58 -8.33 4.35 -3.20
N LEU A 59 -7.04 4.59 -3.49
CA LEU A 59 -5.93 4.39 -2.57
C LEU A 59 -5.94 5.46 -1.47
N LYS A 60 -5.84 5.06 -0.21
CA LYS A 60 -5.89 5.96 0.95
C LYS A 60 -4.61 5.91 1.77
N CYS A 61 -4.32 7.00 2.47
CA CYS A 61 -3.30 6.99 3.53
C CYS A 61 -3.66 5.94 4.59
N GLY A 62 -2.67 5.20 5.07
CA GLY A 62 -2.87 4.12 6.02
C GLY A 62 -3.20 2.76 5.39
N ASP A 63 -3.47 2.69 4.09
CA ASP A 63 -3.62 1.40 3.41
C ASP A 63 -2.33 0.58 3.51
N GLN A 64 -2.46 -0.69 3.89
CA GLN A 64 -1.35 -1.64 3.84
C GLN A 64 -1.23 -2.20 2.42
N ILE A 65 -0.04 -2.14 1.83
CA ILE A 65 0.24 -2.76 0.54
C ILE A 65 0.63 -4.22 0.78
N LEU A 66 -0.21 -5.14 0.32
CA LEU A 66 0.01 -6.58 0.42
C LEU A 66 0.79 -7.11 -0.79
N ALA A 67 0.52 -6.59 -1.98
CA ALA A 67 1.20 -7.00 -3.20
C ALA A 67 1.24 -5.89 -4.26
N VAL A 68 2.25 -5.97 -5.13
CA VAL A 68 2.41 -5.11 -6.32
C VAL A 68 2.56 -6.01 -7.54
N ASN A 69 1.64 -5.92 -8.51
CA ASN A 69 1.60 -6.78 -9.69
C ASN A 69 1.68 -8.29 -9.35
N GLY A 70 1.02 -8.70 -8.26
CA GLY A 70 1.03 -10.07 -7.75
C GLY A 70 2.29 -10.47 -6.97
N ILE A 71 3.30 -9.59 -6.88
CA ILE A 71 4.48 -9.81 -6.04
C ILE A 71 4.13 -9.44 -4.60
N SER A 72 4.24 -10.41 -3.67
CA SER A 72 4.00 -10.18 -2.25
C SER A 72 4.97 -9.15 -1.66
N MET A 73 4.46 -8.30 -0.77
CA MET A 73 5.25 -7.32 -0.01
C MET A 73 5.51 -7.79 1.44
N GLU A 74 5.11 -9.02 1.79
CA GLU A 74 5.40 -9.61 3.09
C GLU A 74 6.90 -9.86 3.27
N GLY A 75 7.49 -9.36 4.36
CA GLY A 75 8.92 -9.51 4.64
C GLY A 75 9.85 -8.69 3.74
N VAL A 76 9.31 -7.87 2.85
CA VAL A 76 10.09 -7.04 1.94
C VAL A 76 10.65 -5.82 2.68
N SER A 77 11.93 -5.52 2.46
CA SER A 77 12.56 -4.33 3.04
C SER A 77 11.98 -3.05 2.44
N HIS A 78 12.11 -1.91 3.15
CA HIS A 78 11.67 -0.62 2.62
C HIS A 78 12.25 -0.31 1.24
N THR A 79 13.57 -0.50 1.08
CA THR A 79 14.28 -0.21 -0.17
C THR A 79 13.81 -1.10 -1.31
N GLU A 80 13.64 -2.39 -1.06
CA GLU A 80 13.16 -3.33 -2.06
C GLU A 80 11.71 -3.04 -2.47
N ALA A 81 10.85 -2.69 -1.52
CA ALA A 81 9.48 -2.24 -1.80
C ALA A 81 9.46 -1.00 -2.71
N VAL A 82 10.32 -0.02 -2.43
CA VAL A 82 10.51 1.16 -3.29
C VAL A 82 10.96 0.76 -4.69
N ASP A 83 11.90 -0.19 -4.81
CA ASP A 83 12.42 -0.64 -6.10
C ASP A 83 11.38 -1.42 -6.91
N ILE A 84 10.57 -2.27 -6.27
CA ILE A 84 9.40 -2.94 -6.87
C ILE A 84 8.44 -1.90 -7.45
N LEU A 85 8.08 -0.89 -6.64
CA LEU A 85 7.17 0.16 -7.08
C LEU A 85 7.78 1.00 -8.20
N LYS A 86 9.07 1.33 -8.16
CA LYS A 86 9.74 2.14 -9.21
C LYS A 86 9.92 1.41 -10.53
N ARG A 87 10.26 0.11 -10.49
CA ARG A 87 10.50 -0.69 -11.71
C ARG A 87 9.21 -1.05 -12.44
N SER A 88 8.08 -1.08 -11.73
CA SER A 88 6.77 -1.39 -12.31
C SER A 88 6.34 -0.33 -13.33
N ARG A 89 6.03 -0.75 -14.55
CA ARG A 89 5.63 0.11 -15.69
C ARG A 89 4.20 -0.20 -16.13
N GLY A 90 3.59 0.70 -16.89
CA GLY A 90 2.23 0.54 -17.41
C GLY A 90 1.18 0.53 -16.30
N HIS A 91 0.31 -0.48 -16.31
CA HIS A 91 -0.67 -0.72 -15.25
C HIS A 91 -0.01 -1.40 -14.05
N ILE A 92 -0.16 -0.79 -12.88
CA ILE A 92 0.31 -1.31 -11.61
C ILE A 92 -0.91 -1.72 -10.79
N VAL A 93 -1.00 -3.01 -10.48
CA VAL A 93 -2.05 -3.57 -9.63
C VAL A 93 -1.53 -3.63 -8.20
N LEU A 94 -2.14 -2.87 -7.31
CA LEU A 94 -1.88 -2.90 -5.87
C LEU A 94 -2.95 -3.74 -5.19
N THR A 95 -2.55 -4.79 -4.48
CA THR A 95 -3.43 -5.46 -3.52
C THR A 95 -3.23 -4.78 -2.18
N VAL A 96 -4.28 -4.19 -1.63
CA VAL A 96 -4.21 -3.44 -0.38
C VAL A 96 -5.22 -3.92 0.64
N LEU A 97 -4.88 -3.75 1.92
CA LEU A 97 -5.78 -3.93 3.04
C LEU A 97 -6.08 -2.57 3.66
N SER A 98 -7.35 -2.16 3.63
CA SER A 98 -7.83 -0.96 4.30
C SER A 98 -8.50 -1.34 5.62
N GLN A 99 -8.20 -0.64 6.70
CA GLN A 99 -9.02 -0.70 7.92
C GLN A 99 -10.29 0.15 7.70
N MET A 100 -11.48 -0.44 7.81
CA MET A 100 -12.72 0.32 7.94
C MET A 100 -12.79 0.87 9.38
N GLY A 101 -12.71 2.19 9.51
CA GLY A 101 -12.78 2.94 10.77
C GLY A 101 -11.39 3.15 11.38
N LEU A 102 -10.84 4.36 11.45
CA LEU A 102 -11.45 5.62 11.88
C LEU A 102 -11.35 6.69 10.78
N GLN A 103 -12.50 7.11 10.23
CA GLN A 103 -12.58 8.48 9.73
C GLN A 103 -12.58 9.37 10.97
N GLU A 104 -11.47 10.02 11.27
CA GLU A 104 -11.55 11.23 12.09
C GLU A 104 -12.15 12.32 11.19
N GLN A 105 -13.45 12.52 11.30
CA GLN A 105 -14.10 13.81 11.05
C GLN A 105 -14.33 14.44 12.43
N PRO A 106 -14.27 15.78 12.61
CA PRO A 106 -14.02 16.86 11.66
C PRO A 106 -12.65 17.53 11.79
#